data_AF-A0AAD1SCY2-F1
#
_entry.id   AF-A0AAD1SCY2-F1
#
_cell.length_a   1.000
_cell.length_b   1.000
_cell.length_c   1.000
_cell.angle_alpha   90.00
_cell.angle_beta   90.00
_cell.angle_gamma   90.00
#
_symmetry.space_group_name_H-M   'P 1'
#
loop_
_entity.id
_entity.type
_entity.pdbx_description
1 polymer ?
#
loop_
_entity_poly.entity_id
_entity_poly.type
_entity_poly.pdbx_seq_one_letter_code
_entity_poly.pdbx_strand_id
1 'polypeptide(L)'
;MDDIDLGVTVNSLHPGIVMTEAMRNYNVILRFVFYIIGLFFFKTAEDGAASTLYCAVSEEMEGITGKYIDSSSTLTLPSDTARDPAVAKKLWEACESATGLHGGH
;
A
#
# COMPACT_ATOMS: atom_id res chain seq x y z
N MET A 1 -2.61 -25.56 -10.47
CA MET A 1 -2.14 -25.28 -9.11
C MET A 1 -3.41 -25.15 -8.33
N ASP A 2 -3.73 -26.17 -7.54
CA ASP A 2 -4.97 -26.18 -6.77
C ASP A 2 -4.84 -25.08 -5.72
N ASP A 3 -5.73 -24.10 -5.76
CA ASP A 3 -5.80 -23.00 -4.79
C ASP A 3 -6.12 -23.60 -3.42
N ILE A 4 -5.09 -23.83 -2.60
CA ILE A 4 -5.27 -24.12 -1.20
C ILE A 4 -5.78 -22.83 -0.56
N ASP A 5 -7.04 -22.84 -0.10
CA ASP A 5 -7.58 -21.76 0.71
C ASP A 5 -6.90 -21.78 2.08
N LEU A 6 -5.89 -20.93 2.25
CA LEU A 6 -5.14 -20.78 3.49
C LEU A 6 -5.88 -19.91 4.52
N GLY A 7 -7.06 -19.39 4.20
CA GLY A 7 -7.78 -18.43 5.05
C GLY A 7 -7.06 -17.10 5.24
N VAL A 8 -6.06 -16.80 4.40
CA VAL A 8 -5.29 -15.56 4.44
C VAL A 8 -5.88 -14.54 3.47
N THR A 9 -6.20 -13.35 3.96
CA THR A 9 -6.57 -12.21 3.12
C THR A 9 -5.36 -11.32 2.86
N VAL A 10 -5.25 -10.81 1.63
CA VAL A 10 -4.16 -9.92 1.22
C VAL A 10 -4.76 -8.73 0.49
N ASN A 11 -4.58 -7.53 1.03
CA ASN A 11 -5.05 -6.30 0.43
C ASN A 11 -3.93 -5.25 0.39
N SER A 12 -4.10 -4.27 -0.48
CA SER A 12 -3.21 -3.12 -0.59
C SER A 12 -3.96 -1.84 -0.21
N LEU A 13 -3.25 -0.83 0.27
CA LEU A 13 -3.85 0.44 0.64
C LEU A 13 -2.93 1.63 0.41
N HIS A 14 -3.50 2.82 0.42
CA HIS A 14 -2.76 4.09 0.43
C HIS A 14 -3.18 4.95 1.62
N PRO A 15 -2.27 5.32 2.55
CA PRO A 15 -2.60 6.05 3.78
C PRO A 15 -2.97 7.52 3.55
N GLY A 16 -2.79 8.02 2.31
CA GLY A 16 -2.86 9.43 1.98
C GLY A 16 -1.47 10.06 1.99
N ILE A 17 -1.42 11.37 1.83
CA ILE A 17 -0.17 12.12 1.96
C ILE A 17 -0.01 12.49 3.44
N VAL A 18 0.87 11.77 4.13
CA VAL A 18 1.07 11.88 5.58
C VAL A 18 2.37 12.63 5.88
N MET A 19 2.34 13.53 6.86
CA MET A 19 3.53 14.22 7.35
C MET A 19 4.48 13.22 8.03
N THR A 20 5.44 12.70 7.26
CA THR A 20 6.43 11.73 7.71
C THR A 20 7.84 12.18 7.31
N GLU A 21 8.85 11.46 7.79
CA GLU A 21 10.25 11.62 7.38
C GLU A 21 10.56 11.04 5.98
N ALA A 22 9.56 10.92 5.10
CA ALA A 22 9.73 10.46 3.72
C ALA A 22 10.74 11.34 2.95
N MET A 23 10.77 12.64 3.25
CA MET A 23 11.66 13.60 2.58
C MET A 23 13.05 13.73 3.22
N ARG A 24 13.39 12.92 4.25
CA ARG A 24 14.64 13.09 5.04
C ARG A 24 15.94 13.13 4.24
N ASN A 25 15.98 12.43 3.10
CA ASN A 25 17.17 12.33 2.23
C ASN A 25 17.19 13.34 1.08
N TYR A 26 16.17 14.21 0.98
CA TYR A 26 16.15 15.29 -0.01
C TYR A 26 16.89 16.53 0.51
N ASN A 27 17.28 17.42 -0.41
CA ASN A 27 17.93 18.67 -0.03
C ASN A 27 17.02 19.52 0.89
N VAL A 28 17.65 20.42 1.64
CA VAL A 28 16.97 21.24 2.66
C VAL A 28 15.84 22.09 2.07
N ILE A 29 15.99 22.58 0.84
CA ILE A 29 14.98 23.41 0.17
C ILE A 29 13.72 22.59 -0.08
N LEU A 30 13.84 21.39 -0.65
CA LEU A 30 12.69 20.50 -0.89
C LEU A 30 12.04 20.06 0.41
N ARG A 31 12.83 19.75 1.44
CA ARG A 31 12.30 19.42 2.77
C ARG A 31 11.49 20.57 3.37
N PHE A 32 12.01 21.79 3.27
CA PHE A 32 11.32 22.98 3.75
C PHE A 32 10.02 23.24 3.00
N VAL A 33 10.03 23.18 1.66
CA VAL A 33 8.82 23.34 0.84
C VAL A 33 7.77 22.28 1.19
N PHE A 34 8.18 21.01 1.30
CA PHE A 34 7.29 19.91 1.65
C PHE A 34 6.71 20.08 3.06
N TYR A 35 7.53 20.52 4.02
CA TYR A 35 7.07 20.80 5.38
C TYR A 35 6.02 21.93 5.40
N ILE A 36 6.28 23.05 4.73
CA ILE A 36 5.33 24.18 4.67
C ILE A 36 4.01 23.76 4.03
N ILE A 37 4.05 23.04 2.90
CA ILE A 37 2.83 22.54 2.25
C ILE A 37 2.11 21.56 3.19
N GLY A 38 2.85 20.66 3.82
CA GLY A 38 2.27 19.62 4.64
C GLY A 38 1.59 20.14 5.91
N LEU A 39 2.04 21.28 6.47
CA LEU A 39 1.36 21.91 7.62
C LEU A 39 -0.10 22.27 7.35
N PHE A 40 -0.48 22.50 6.08
CA PHE A 40 -1.83 22.90 5.71
C PHE A 40 -2.63 21.80 5.00
N PHE A 41 -1.97 20.85 4.33
CA PHE A 41 -2.64 19.94 3.41
C PHE A 41 -2.41 18.46 3.69
N PHE A 42 -1.44 18.08 4.52
CA PHE A 42 -1.12 16.67 4.76
C PHE A 42 -1.80 16.14 6.01
N LYS A 43 -2.03 14.84 6.00
CA LYS A 43 -2.56 14.09 7.13
C LYS A 43 -1.55 13.99 8.26
N THR A 44 -2.06 13.92 9.49
CA THR A 44 -1.27 13.50 10.66
C THR A 44 -0.93 12.01 10.57
N ALA A 45 0.01 11.54 11.39
CA ALA A 45 0.35 10.12 11.45
C ALA A 45 -0.85 9.27 11.88
N GLU A 46 -1.65 9.79 12.81
CA GLU A 46 -2.89 9.20 13.30
C GLU A 46 -3.93 9.08 12.18
N ASP A 47 -4.18 10.17 11.43
CA ASP A 47 -5.10 10.15 10.29
C ASP A 47 -4.64 9.17 9.19
N GLY A 48 -3.32 9.08 8.97
CA GLY A 48 -2.72 8.16 8.01
C GLY A 48 -2.88 6.69 8.37
N ALA A 49 -2.87 6.37 9.67
CA ALA A 49 -3.00 5.00 10.17
C ALA A 49 -4.42 4.42 10.01
N ALA A 50 -5.44 5.27 9.85
CA ALA A 50 -6.84 4.87 9.81
C ALA A 50 -7.15 3.76 8.80
N SER A 51 -6.67 3.90 7.55
CA SER A 51 -6.88 2.90 6.49
C SER A 51 -6.19 1.57 6.79
N THR A 52 -5.00 1.59 7.38
CA THR A 52 -4.27 0.39 7.81
C THR A 52 -4.99 -0.33 8.94
N LEU A 53 -5.46 0.42 9.94
CA LEU A 53 -6.23 -0.16 11.04
C LEU A 53 -7.54 -0.75 10.52
N TYR A 54 -8.27 -0.03 9.66
CA TYR A 54 -9.48 -0.53 9.03
C TYR A 54 -9.25 -1.86 8.30
N CYS A 55 -8.20 -1.95 7.48
CA CYS A 55 -7.86 -3.19 6.77
C CYS A 55 -7.47 -4.34 7.70
N ALA A 56 -6.85 -4.05 8.85
CA ALA A 56 -6.32 -5.05 9.76
C ALA A 56 -7.35 -5.59 10.75
N VAL A 57 -8.33 -4.78 11.17
CA VAL A 57 -9.21 -5.14 12.31
C VAL A 57 -10.71 -4.96 12.07
N SER A 58 -11.13 -4.39 10.93
CA SER A 58 -12.56 -4.20 10.66
C SER A 58 -13.25 -5.52 10.28
N GLU A 59 -14.40 -5.81 10.87
CA GLU A 59 -15.27 -6.91 10.45
C GLU A 59 -15.74 -6.74 8.99
N GLU A 60 -15.85 -5.49 8.51
CA GLU A 60 -16.21 -5.20 7.11
C GLU A 60 -15.18 -5.73 6.11
N MET A 61 -13.94 -5.97 6.55
CA MET A 61 -12.85 -6.48 5.71
C MET A 61 -12.70 -8.00 5.78
N GLU A 62 -13.54 -8.69 6.57
CA GLU A 62 -13.52 -10.15 6.67
C GLU A 62 -13.79 -10.81 5.31
N GLY A 63 -12.92 -11.74 4.90
CA GLY A 63 -13.01 -12.42 3.61
C GLY A 63 -12.69 -11.56 2.38
N ILE A 64 -12.47 -10.25 2.53
CA ILE A 64 -12.07 -9.39 1.43
C ILE A 64 -10.59 -9.60 1.13
N THR A 65 -10.26 -10.03 -0.10
CA THR A 65 -8.88 -10.23 -0.56
C THR A 65 -8.66 -9.68 -1.98
N GLY A 66 -7.43 -9.34 -2.30
CA GLY A 66 -7.00 -8.82 -3.59
C GLY A 66 -7.54 -7.43 -3.93
N LYS A 67 -7.89 -6.61 -2.93
CA LYS A 67 -8.46 -5.28 -3.14
C LYS A 67 -7.46 -4.15 -2.83
N TYR A 68 -7.82 -2.96 -3.30
CA TYR A 68 -7.13 -1.72 -3.03
C TYR A 68 -8.05 -0.78 -2.24
N ILE A 69 -7.54 -0.24 -1.13
CA ILE A 69 -8.26 0.64 -0.21
C ILE A 69 -7.59 2.02 -0.21
N ASP A 70 -8.35 3.07 -0.39
CA ASP A 70 -7.81 4.42 -0.33
C ASP A 70 -7.70 4.98 1.09
N SER A 71 -7.24 6.23 1.19
CA SER A 71 -6.98 6.87 2.49
C SER A 71 -8.24 7.18 3.30
N SER A 72 -9.42 6.98 2.72
CA SER A 72 -10.73 7.16 3.36
C SER A 72 -11.38 5.81 3.70
N SER A 73 -10.59 4.73 3.70
CA SER A 73 -11.05 3.37 3.98
C SER A 73 -12.11 2.87 2.98
N THR A 74 -12.06 3.35 1.74
CA THR A 74 -13.01 2.95 0.69
C THR A 74 -12.35 2.01 -0.31
N LEU A 75 -13.10 0.97 -0.73
CA LEU A 75 -12.72 0.11 -1.85
C LEU A 75 -12.65 0.92 -3.14
N THR A 76 -11.46 1.04 -3.70
CA THR A 76 -11.20 1.91 -4.86
C THR A 76 -10.57 1.09 -5.98
N LEU A 77 -10.97 1.38 -7.22
CA LEU A 77 -10.42 0.70 -8.39
C LEU A 77 -8.99 1.22 -8.66
N PRO A 78 -7.96 0.36 -8.59
CA PRO A 78 -6.60 0.78 -8.92
C PRO A 78 -6.42 0.91 -10.44
N SER A 79 -5.30 1.51 -10.85
CA SER A 79 -4.97 1.73 -12.26
C SER A 79 -4.98 0.43 -13.08
N ASP A 80 -5.18 0.55 -14.39
CA ASP A 80 -5.23 -0.62 -15.30
C ASP A 80 -3.95 -1.46 -15.21
N THR A 81 -2.78 -0.81 -15.16
CA THR A 81 -1.49 -1.49 -15.03
C THR A 81 -1.36 -2.26 -13.71
N ALA A 82 -1.92 -1.74 -12.61
CA ALA A 82 -1.89 -2.42 -11.32
C ALA A 82 -2.79 -3.67 -11.28
N ARG A 83 -3.70 -3.80 -12.25
CA ARG A 83 -4.63 -4.95 -12.40
C ARG A 83 -4.19 -5.93 -13.49
N ASP A 84 -3.04 -5.69 -14.13
CA ASP A 84 -2.52 -6.56 -15.18
C ASP A 84 -1.79 -7.77 -14.57
N PRO A 85 -2.32 -9.00 -14.69
CA PRO A 85 -1.70 -10.19 -14.13
C PRO A 85 -0.34 -10.53 -14.77
N ALA A 86 -0.12 -10.12 -16.02
CA ALA A 86 1.17 -10.33 -16.70
C ALA A 86 2.25 -9.41 -16.12
N VAL A 87 1.89 -8.18 -15.73
CA VAL A 87 2.81 -7.27 -15.03
C VAL A 87 3.11 -7.79 -13.63
N ALA A 88 2.10 -8.24 -12.89
CA ALA A 88 2.27 -8.80 -11.55
C ALA A 88 3.20 -10.03 -11.56
N LYS A 89 2.99 -10.96 -12.50
CA LYS A 89 3.82 -12.16 -12.65
C LYS A 89 5.29 -11.82 -12.93
N LYS A 90 5.55 -10.91 -13.88
CA LYS A 90 6.91 -10.47 -14.21
C LYS A 90 7.59 -9.81 -13.02
N LEU A 91 6.86 -9.00 -12.26
CA LEU A 91 7.37 -8.36 -11.05
C LEU A 91 7.74 -9.41 -9.98
N TRP A 92 6.90 -10.42 -9.79
CA TRP A 92 7.18 -11.52 -8.86
C TRP A 92 8.46 -12.27 -9.24
N GLU A 93 8.58 -12.71 -10.49
CA GLU A 93 9.76 -13.43 -11.01
C GLU A 93 11.05 -12.60 -10.86
N ALA A 94 10.95 -11.28 -11.08
CA ALA A 94 12.07 -10.36 -10.87
C ALA A 94 12.44 -10.23 -9.39
N CYS A 95 11.47 -10.15 -8.49
CA CYS A 95 11.68 -10.11 -7.04
C CYS A 95 12.30 -11.41 -6.51
N GLU A 96 11.81 -12.57 -6.94
CA GLU A 96 12.39 -13.88 -6.61
C GLU A 96 13.86 -13.94 -7.04
N SER A 97 14.14 -13.53 -8.27
CA SER A 97 15.51 -13.48 -8.81
C SER A 97 16.41 -12.51 -8.04
N ALA A 98 15.91 -11.32 -7.69
CA ALA A 98 16.68 -10.29 -6.98
C ALA A 98 16.98 -10.67 -5.52
N THR A 99 16.09 -11.44 -4.89
CA THR A 99 16.23 -11.86 -3.49
C THR A 99 16.83 -13.25 -3.33
N GLY A 100 16.98 -14.02 -4.42
CA GLY A 100 17.44 -15.41 -4.40
C GLY A 100 16.44 -16.37 -3.75
N LEU A 101 15.20 -15.92 -3.53
CA LEU A 101 14.12 -16.74 -3.01
C LEU A 101 13.35 -17.29 -4.20
N HIS A 102 13.54 -18.57 -4.50
CA HIS A 102 12.79 -19.28 -5.54
C HIS A 102 11.80 -20.24 -4.87
N GLY A 103 10.50 -20.01 -5.02
CA GLY A 103 9.46 -20.93 -4.55
C GLY A 103 9.00 -20.71 -3.11
N GLY A 104 8.39 -19.55 -2.84
CA GLY A 104 7.46 -19.41 -1.72
C GLY A 104 6.10 -19.98 -2.09
N HIS A 105 5.53 -20.81 -1.21
CA HIS A 105 4.29 -21.60 -1.37
C HIS A 105 3.14 -20.92 -2.12
#